data_AF-K0NUZ5-F1
#
_entry.id   AF-K0NUZ5-F1
#
_cell.length_a   1.000
_cell.length_b   1.000
_cell.length_c   1.000
_cell.angle_alpha   90.00
_cell.angle_beta   90.00
_cell.angle_gamma   90.00
#
_symmetry.space_group_name_H-M   'P 1'
#
loop_
_entity.id
_entity.type
_entity.pdbx_description
1 polymer ?
#
loop_
_entity_poly.entity_id
_entity_poly.type
_entity_poly.pdbx_seq_one_letter_code
_entity_poly.pdbx_strand_id
1 'polypeptide(L)'
;MTIGEALEFERKKLNLTEKEMTNGIISIASYSRVERNLQDIKARDLFAILDANRISMVQFVHDLDIDLDEKDTEAGKWRYHLDCAFYENNIQDMEIINQVIQEKSKSKELKLSGNIVLAKLKNNLDCLSTVSMDELDVLCDSNWVKDLNLLKLFYDVMPILSMPYLSARIKEILTEYSGREKQIDPEYQYVLGMISISYARECSFRGDYRLMEEIFIFLDKLPRTPKLFLIKLLEKYYVAILLHDKAKSKHISKILRKLGYQKIATDIEV
;
A
#
# COMPACT_ATOMS: atom_id res chain seq x y z
N MET A 1 11.57 -12.53 20.91
CA MET A 1 11.29 -12.57 22.37
C MET A 1 9.95 -13.28 22.60
N THR A 2 9.72 -13.85 23.78
CA THR A 2 8.39 -14.37 24.16
C THR A 2 7.50 -13.28 24.74
N ILE A 3 6.17 -13.48 24.76
CA ILE A 3 5.20 -12.53 25.35
C ILE A 3 5.55 -12.22 26.82
N GLY A 4 5.97 -13.24 27.58
CA GLY A 4 6.41 -13.06 28.96
C GLY A 4 7.63 -12.15 29.09
N GLU A 5 8.67 -12.39 28.27
CA GLU A 5 9.91 -11.60 28.28
C GLU A 5 9.67 -10.15 27.86
N ALA A 6 8.79 -9.89 26.87
CA ALA A 6 8.46 -8.53 26.45
C ALA A 6 7.64 -7.78 27.51
N LEU A 7 6.73 -8.46 28.21
CA LEU A 7 6.02 -7.88 29.34
C LEU A 7 6.98 -7.50 30.47
N GLU A 8 7.94 -8.37 30.78
CA GLU A 8 8.98 -8.08 31.78
C GLU A 8 9.85 -6.90 31.36
N PHE A 9 10.23 -6.83 30.08
CA PHE A 9 11.02 -5.74 29.52
C PHE A 9 10.29 -4.40 29.64
N GLU A 10 9.05 -4.29 29.17
CA GLU A 10 8.26 -3.06 29.26
C GLU A 10 7.99 -2.67 30.71
N ARG A 11 7.68 -3.64 31.59
CA ARG A 11 7.49 -3.38 33.02
C ARG A 11 8.72 -2.76 33.65
N LYS A 12 9.91 -3.34 33.40
CA LYS A 12 11.18 -2.81 33.92
C LYS A 12 11.50 -1.43 33.34
N LYS A 13 11.26 -1.21 32.04
CA LYS A 13 11.45 0.07 31.35
C LYS A 13 10.57 1.18 31.95
N LEU A 14 9.35 0.84 32.38
CA LEU A 14 8.43 1.74 33.07
C LEU A 14 8.69 1.87 34.59
N ASN A 15 9.68 1.14 35.12
CA ASN A 15 9.99 1.05 36.56
C ASN A 15 8.80 0.58 37.43
N LEU A 16 7.99 -0.34 36.93
CA LEU A 16 6.82 -0.85 37.62
C LEU A 16 7.09 -2.17 38.35
N THR A 17 6.42 -2.38 39.48
CA THR A 17 6.28 -3.68 40.11
C THR A 17 5.27 -4.55 39.35
N GLU A 18 5.32 -5.89 39.51
CA GLU A 18 4.32 -6.79 38.93
C GLU A 18 2.88 -6.41 39.35
N LYS A 19 2.72 -5.89 40.58
CA LYS A 19 1.44 -5.44 41.10
C LYS A 19 0.90 -4.22 40.34
N GLU A 20 1.77 -3.25 40.08
CA GLU A 20 1.39 -2.03 39.36
C GLU A 20 1.10 -2.34 37.89
N MET A 21 1.94 -3.17 37.27
CA MET A 21 1.80 -3.57 35.87
C MET A 21 0.51 -4.34 35.60
N THR A 22 0.08 -5.22 36.51
CA THR A 22 -1.18 -5.96 36.33
C THR A 22 -2.42 -5.09 36.46
N ASN A 23 -2.34 -3.97 37.20
CA ASN A 23 -3.47 -3.10 37.52
C ASN A 23 -4.75 -3.86 37.96
N GLY A 24 -4.58 -5.00 38.64
CA GLY A 24 -5.68 -5.87 39.09
C GLY A 24 -6.40 -6.67 37.99
N ILE A 25 -5.95 -6.62 36.73
CA ILE A 25 -6.55 -7.34 35.59
C ILE A 25 -6.36 -8.85 35.75
N ILE A 26 -5.18 -9.27 36.18
CA ILE A 26 -4.90 -10.65 36.58
C ILE A 26 -4.19 -10.68 37.93
N SER A 27 -4.19 -11.84 38.59
CA SER A 27 -3.47 -12.00 39.85
C SER A 27 -1.96 -11.86 39.65
N ILE A 28 -1.26 -11.29 40.64
CA ILE A 28 0.20 -11.14 40.66
C ILE A 28 0.88 -12.50 40.43
N ALA A 29 0.38 -13.56 41.08
CA ALA A 29 0.91 -14.91 40.92
C ALA A 29 0.72 -15.49 39.49
N SER A 30 -0.36 -15.12 38.80
CA SER A 30 -0.55 -15.46 37.39
C SER A 30 0.40 -14.66 36.50
N TYR A 31 0.52 -13.35 36.72
CA TYR A 31 1.40 -12.48 35.94
C TYR A 31 2.88 -12.87 36.07
N SER A 32 3.34 -13.17 37.29
CA SER A 32 4.71 -13.64 37.52
C SER A 32 5.02 -14.96 36.80
N ARG A 33 4.01 -15.82 36.60
CA ARG A 33 4.16 -17.04 35.80
C ARG A 33 4.16 -16.75 34.30
N VAL A 34 3.42 -15.73 33.85
CA VAL A 34 3.46 -15.25 32.46
C VAL A 34 4.83 -14.69 32.12
N GLU A 35 5.41 -13.78 32.93
CA GLU A 35 6.75 -13.23 32.67
C GLU A 35 7.82 -14.31 32.57
N ARG A 36 7.69 -15.37 33.39
CA ARG A 36 8.60 -16.53 33.38
C ARG A 36 8.28 -17.57 32.31
N ASN A 37 7.33 -17.31 31.40
CA ASN A 37 6.87 -18.23 30.36
C ASN A 37 6.38 -19.59 30.89
N LEU A 38 5.87 -19.63 32.13
CA LEU A 38 5.29 -20.82 32.76
C LEU A 38 3.77 -20.91 32.56
N GLN A 39 3.15 -19.85 32.06
CA GLN A 39 1.72 -19.77 31.82
C GLN A 39 1.42 -18.84 30.64
N ASP A 40 0.54 -19.25 29.74
CA ASP A 40 0.03 -18.38 28.69
C ASP A 40 -0.88 -17.28 29.24
N ILE A 41 -0.85 -16.13 28.58
CA ILE A 41 -1.78 -15.02 28.83
C ILE A 41 -2.90 -15.03 27.80
N LYS A 42 -4.13 -14.78 28.23
CA LYS A 42 -5.26 -14.61 27.31
C LYS A 42 -5.12 -13.28 26.58
N ALA A 43 -5.43 -13.25 25.27
CA ALA A 43 -5.32 -12.04 24.45
C ALA A 43 -6.08 -10.83 25.04
N ARG A 44 -7.29 -11.04 25.60
CA ARG A 44 -8.05 -9.98 26.27
C ARG A 44 -7.29 -9.37 27.45
N ASP A 45 -6.67 -10.21 28.28
CA ASP A 45 -5.96 -9.78 29.48
C ASP A 45 -4.66 -9.06 29.10
N LEU A 46 -3.97 -9.55 28.06
CA LEU A 46 -2.82 -8.87 27.46
C LEU A 46 -3.19 -7.47 26.98
N PHE A 47 -4.23 -7.33 26.16
CA PHE A 47 -4.65 -6.03 25.64
C PHE A 47 -5.06 -5.06 26.75
N ALA A 48 -5.77 -5.55 27.77
CA ALA A 48 -6.13 -4.74 28.92
C ALA A 48 -4.90 -4.25 29.71
N ILE A 49 -3.88 -5.09 29.88
CA ILE A 49 -2.62 -4.72 30.57
C ILE A 49 -1.85 -3.67 29.75
N LEU A 50 -1.74 -3.84 28.44
CA LEU A 50 -1.05 -2.88 27.57
C LEU A 50 -1.75 -1.51 27.59
N ASP A 51 -3.07 -1.49 27.46
CA ASP A 51 -3.87 -0.25 27.48
C ASP A 51 -3.78 0.46 28.85
N ALA A 52 -3.93 -0.29 29.95
CA ALA A 52 -3.84 0.25 31.31
C ALA A 52 -2.49 0.92 31.61
N ASN A 53 -1.40 0.42 31.02
CA ASN A 53 -0.05 0.96 31.21
C ASN A 53 0.39 1.89 30.06
N ARG A 54 -0.51 2.21 29.12
CA ARG A 54 -0.23 3.04 27.93
C ARG A 54 0.92 2.51 27.07
N ILE A 55 1.08 1.20 27.01
CA ILE A 55 2.05 0.53 26.17
C ILE A 55 1.43 0.40 24.78
N SER A 56 2.11 0.93 23.76
CA SER A 56 1.66 0.82 22.37
C SER A 56 1.63 -0.65 21.96
N MET A 57 0.45 -1.16 21.59
CA MET A 57 0.29 -2.53 21.12
C MET A 57 1.13 -2.81 19.86
N VAL A 58 1.23 -1.81 18.98
CA VAL A 58 2.05 -1.90 17.76
C VAL A 58 3.52 -2.05 18.11
N GLN A 59 4.03 -1.24 19.04
CA GLN A 59 5.43 -1.32 19.48
C GLN A 59 5.71 -2.61 20.24
N PHE A 60 4.79 -3.02 21.11
CA PHE A 60 4.92 -4.24 21.91
C PHE A 60 5.03 -5.49 21.04
N VAL A 61 4.23 -5.57 19.96
CA VAL A 61 4.28 -6.68 19.02
C VAL A 61 5.53 -6.64 18.14
N HIS A 62 5.98 -5.44 17.74
CA HIS A 62 7.24 -5.28 17.02
C HIS A 62 8.44 -5.76 17.87
N ASP A 63 8.48 -5.39 19.16
CA ASP A 63 9.57 -5.76 20.08
C ASP A 63 9.56 -7.26 20.44
N LEU A 64 8.45 -7.96 20.19
CA LEU A 64 8.34 -9.38 20.43
C LEU A 64 9.10 -10.23 19.43
N ASP A 65 9.56 -9.68 18.30
CA ASP A 65 10.06 -10.49 17.17
C ASP A 65 9.01 -11.55 16.75
N ILE A 66 7.74 -11.35 17.16
CA ILE A 66 6.59 -11.98 16.53
C ILE A 66 6.47 -11.20 15.25
N ASP A 67 7.12 -11.75 14.24
CA ASP A 67 7.12 -11.25 12.90
C ASP A 67 5.69 -11.47 12.33
N LEU A 68 4.73 -10.64 12.78
CA LEU A 68 3.48 -10.37 12.06
C LEU A 68 3.78 -9.86 10.63
N ASP A 69 5.05 -9.51 10.42
CA ASP A 69 5.70 -8.97 9.26
C ASP A 69 6.46 -10.04 8.43
N GLU A 70 6.53 -11.33 8.82
CA GLU A 70 7.31 -12.32 8.04
C GLU A 70 6.62 -12.70 6.71
N LYS A 71 5.30 -12.52 6.63
CA LYS A 71 4.55 -12.61 5.36
C LYS A 71 4.39 -11.27 4.64
N ASP A 72 4.55 -10.14 5.35
CA ASP A 72 4.27 -8.79 4.82
C ASP A 72 5.54 -7.99 4.46
N THR A 73 6.71 -8.35 5.03
CA THR A 73 7.94 -7.57 4.81
C THR A 73 8.79 -8.04 3.66
N GLU A 74 8.88 -9.32 3.31
CA GLU A 74 9.70 -9.66 2.13
C GLU A 74 9.04 -9.08 0.87
N ALA A 75 7.74 -9.32 0.68
CA ALA A 75 7.00 -8.74 -0.43
C ALA A 75 6.90 -7.22 -0.36
N GLY A 76 6.67 -6.64 0.83
CA GLY A 76 6.63 -5.19 1.05
C GLY A 76 7.98 -4.50 0.83
N LYS A 77 9.09 -5.07 1.30
CA LYS A 77 10.46 -4.58 1.09
C LYS A 77 10.81 -4.64 -0.40
N TRP A 78 10.55 -5.77 -1.06
CA TRP A 78 10.79 -5.89 -2.50
C TRP A 78 9.91 -4.94 -3.30
N ARG A 79 8.64 -4.74 -2.90
CA ARG A 79 7.77 -3.72 -3.49
C ARG A 79 8.34 -2.31 -3.36
N TYR A 80 8.81 -1.94 -2.17
CA TYR A 80 9.45 -0.64 -1.96
C TYR A 80 10.68 -0.45 -2.86
N HIS A 81 11.53 -1.49 -3.00
CA HIS A 81 12.69 -1.46 -3.88
C HIS A 81 12.30 -1.39 -5.37
N LEU A 82 11.25 -2.10 -5.78
CA LEU A 82 10.67 -1.98 -7.13
C LEU A 82 10.23 -0.54 -7.41
N ASP A 83 9.47 0.06 -6.49
CA ASP A 83 8.97 1.43 -6.64
C ASP A 83 10.12 2.44 -6.72
N CYS A 84 11.14 2.31 -5.86
CA CYS A 84 12.32 3.18 -5.88
C CYS A 84 13.09 3.03 -7.21
N ALA A 85 13.40 1.81 -7.64
CA ALA A 85 14.12 1.57 -8.89
C ALA A 85 13.35 2.11 -10.12
N PHE A 86 12.02 2.00 -10.10
CA PHE A 86 11.15 2.58 -11.12
C PHE A 86 11.25 4.10 -11.16
N TYR A 87 11.04 4.78 -10.03
CA TYR A 87 11.09 6.25 -9.98
C TYR A 87 12.52 6.79 -10.21
N GLU A 88 13.56 6.04 -9.87
CA GLU A 88 14.96 6.41 -10.12
C GLU A 88 15.41 6.09 -11.55
N ASN A 89 14.62 5.34 -12.33
CA ASN A 89 14.95 4.86 -13.68
C ASN A 89 16.28 4.10 -13.71
N ASN A 90 16.58 3.38 -12.64
CA ASN A 90 17.80 2.58 -12.54
C ASN A 90 17.51 1.17 -13.06
N ILE A 91 17.69 0.98 -14.37
CA ILE A 91 17.45 -0.30 -15.04
C ILE A 91 18.33 -1.42 -14.47
N GLN A 92 19.57 -1.12 -14.09
CA GLN A 92 20.49 -2.12 -13.54
C GLN A 92 20.02 -2.63 -12.18
N ASP A 93 19.66 -1.73 -11.27
CA ASP A 93 19.10 -2.12 -9.98
C ASP A 93 17.78 -2.87 -10.15
N MET A 94 16.93 -2.43 -11.09
CA MET A 94 15.67 -3.11 -11.40
C MET A 94 15.88 -4.54 -11.89
N GLU A 95 16.88 -4.79 -12.75
CA GLU A 95 17.20 -6.15 -13.21
C GLU A 95 17.62 -7.06 -12.05
N ILE A 96 18.48 -6.55 -11.15
CA ILE A 96 18.94 -7.28 -9.96
C ILE A 96 17.77 -7.56 -9.02
N ILE A 97 16.96 -6.54 -8.71
CA ILE A 97 15.79 -6.67 -7.84
C ILE A 97 14.80 -7.67 -8.43
N ASN A 98 14.50 -7.57 -9.73
CA ASN A 98 13.58 -8.51 -10.38
C ASN A 98 14.13 -9.94 -10.33
N GLN A 99 15.42 -10.15 -10.62
CA GLN A 99 16.04 -11.48 -10.52
C GLN A 99 15.87 -12.07 -9.11
N VAL A 100 16.15 -11.30 -8.06
CA VAL A 100 15.99 -11.75 -6.68
C VAL A 100 14.52 -12.09 -6.37
N ILE A 101 13.56 -11.29 -6.85
CA ILE A 101 12.14 -11.58 -6.71
C ILE A 101 11.76 -12.88 -7.41
N GLN A 102 12.23 -13.11 -8.64
CA GLN A 102 11.94 -14.33 -9.40
C GLN A 102 12.48 -15.58 -8.69
N GLU A 103 13.68 -15.51 -8.13
CA GLU A 103 14.36 -16.63 -7.45
C GLU A 103 13.80 -16.90 -6.05
N LYS A 104 13.56 -15.86 -5.25
CA LYS A 104 13.31 -15.98 -3.80
C LYS A 104 11.85 -15.80 -3.41
N SER A 105 11.10 -14.97 -4.10
CA SER A 105 9.71 -14.70 -3.70
C SER A 105 8.82 -15.92 -3.94
N LYS A 106 7.84 -16.11 -3.06
CA LYS A 106 6.74 -17.08 -3.26
C LYS A 106 5.48 -16.43 -3.82
N SER A 107 5.39 -15.10 -3.81
CA SER A 107 4.23 -14.36 -4.33
C SER A 107 4.27 -14.33 -5.86
N LYS A 108 3.22 -14.89 -6.48
CA LYS A 108 3.05 -14.84 -7.94
C LYS A 108 2.80 -13.42 -8.41
N GLU A 109 2.04 -12.66 -7.63
CA GLU A 109 1.67 -11.27 -7.88
C GLU A 109 2.91 -10.38 -7.92
N LEU A 110 3.82 -10.55 -6.96
CA LEU A 110 5.07 -9.79 -6.89
C LEU A 110 6.02 -10.16 -8.04
N LYS A 111 6.12 -11.44 -8.39
CA LYS A 111 6.90 -11.88 -9.55
C LYS A 111 6.39 -11.28 -10.85
N LEU A 112 5.07 -11.27 -11.03
CA LEU A 112 4.43 -10.65 -12.18
C LEU A 112 4.69 -9.14 -12.20
N SER A 113 4.53 -8.48 -11.05
CA SER A 113 4.81 -7.05 -10.90
C SER A 113 6.25 -6.69 -11.28
N GLY A 114 7.22 -7.48 -10.82
CA GLY A 114 8.64 -7.28 -11.15
C GLY A 114 8.92 -7.35 -12.65
N ASN A 115 8.35 -8.34 -13.33
CA ASN A 115 8.48 -8.47 -14.79
C ASN A 115 7.83 -7.30 -15.54
N ILE A 116 6.66 -6.86 -15.09
CA ILE A 116 5.92 -5.76 -15.74
C ILE A 116 6.64 -4.42 -15.56
N VAL A 117 7.07 -4.11 -14.34
CA VAL A 117 7.76 -2.86 -14.04
C VAL A 117 9.10 -2.80 -14.79
N LEU A 118 9.83 -3.92 -14.91
CA LEU A 118 11.07 -3.98 -15.68
C LEU A 118 10.83 -3.76 -17.17
N ALA A 119 9.80 -4.38 -17.74
CA ALA A 119 9.41 -4.20 -19.13
C ALA A 119 9.03 -2.75 -19.45
N LYS A 120 8.28 -2.09 -18.55
CA LYS A 120 7.94 -0.67 -18.64
C LYS A 120 9.19 0.21 -18.67
N LEU A 121 10.15 0.00 -17.77
CA LEU A 121 11.40 0.78 -17.75
C LEU A 121 12.21 0.61 -19.02
N LYS A 122 12.20 -0.58 -19.61
CA LYS A 122 12.89 -0.87 -20.87
C LYS A 122 12.15 -0.34 -22.11
N ASN A 123 11.00 0.32 -21.96
CA ASN A 123 10.09 0.69 -23.06
C ASN A 123 9.78 -0.50 -24.00
N ASN A 124 9.78 -1.72 -23.46
CA ASN A 124 9.51 -2.93 -24.22
C ASN A 124 8.24 -3.56 -23.65
N LEU A 125 7.09 -2.96 -23.99
CA LEU A 125 5.79 -3.49 -23.58
C LEU A 125 5.36 -4.70 -24.45
N ASP A 126 6.03 -4.93 -25.59
CA ASP A 126 5.73 -6.06 -26.48
C ASP A 126 5.97 -7.40 -25.79
N CYS A 127 6.92 -7.49 -24.84
CA CYS A 127 7.13 -8.69 -24.04
C CYS A 127 6.01 -8.94 -23.00
N LEU A 128 5.16 -7.95 -22.72
CA LEU A 128 4.02 -8.06 -21.80
C LEU A 128 2.79 -8.70 -22.42
N SER A 129 2.78 -8.88 -23.74
CA SER A 129 1.80 -9.74 -24.44
C SER A 129 1.79 -11.20 -23.95
N THR A 130 2.80 -11.59 -23.16
CA THR A 130 2.92 -12.89 -22.52
C THR A 130 2.14 -13.02 -21.20
N VAL A 131 1.74 -11.91 -20.55
CA VAL A 131 0.83 -11.95 -19.41
C VAL A 131 -0.57 -12.19 -19.98
N SER A 132 -1.06 -13.43 -19.91
CA SER A 132 -2.36 -13.73 -20.49
C SER A 132 -3.46 -13.05 -19.67
N MET A 133 -4.48 -12.53 -20.36
CA MET A 133 -5.68 -12.01 -19.67
C MET A 133 -6.31 -13.10 -18.79
N ASP A 134 -6.17 -14.37 -19.19
CA ASP A 134 -6.61 -15.52 -18.41
C ASP A 134 -5.87 -15.65 -17.08
N GLU A 135 -4.55 -15.39 -17.03
CA GLU A 135 -3.78 -15.37 -15.78
C GLU A 135 -4.21 -14.21 -14.87
N LEU A 136 -4.49 -13.03 -15.44
CA LEU A 136 -4.98 -11.89 -14.68
C LEU A 136 -6.40 -12.11 -14.15
N ASP A 137 -7.28 -12.69 -14.95
CA ASP A 137 -8.66 -12.97 -14.55
C ASP A 137 -8.71 -14.08 -13.48
N VAL A 138 -7.89 -15.13 -13.60
CA VAL A 138 -7.75 -16.17 -12.56
C VAL A 138 -7.22 -15.58 -11.24
N LEU A 139 -6.28 -14.63 -11.30
CA LEU A 139 -5.79 -13.95 -10.10
C LEU A 139 -6.83 -13.00 -9.49
N CYS A 140 -7.82 -12.53 -10.28
CA CYS A 140 -8.82 -11.55 -9.85
C CYS A 140 -10.22 -12.16 -9.55
N ASP A 141 -10.34 -13.49 -9.49
CA ASP A 141 -11.63 -14.18 -9.70
C ASP A 141 -12.59 -14.19 -8.49
N SER A 142 -12.26 -13.59 -7.33
CA SER A 142 -13.26 -13.06 -6.38
C SER A 142 -12.64 -12.35 -5.17
N ASN A 143 -13.23 -11.23 -4.75
CA ASN A 143 -12.75 -10.33 -3.69
C ASN A 143 -11.37 -9.68 -3.93
N TRP A 144 -10.86 -9.63 -5.16
CA TRP A 144 -9.57 -8.99 -5.47
C TRP A 144 -9.48 -7.54 -4.98
N VAL A 145 -10.61 -6.81 -5.00
CA VAL A 145 -10.70 -5.44 -4.48
C VAL A 145 -10.37 -5.33 -2.98
N LYS A 146 -10.43 -6.43 -2.23
CA LYS A 146 -10.09 -6.53 -0.79
C LYS A 146 -8.72 -7.12 -0.53
N ASP A 147 -7.94 -7.39 -1.58
CA ASP A 147 -6.57 -7.86 -1.48
C ASP A 147 -5.63 -6.76 -1.95
N LEU A 148 -4.83 -6.24 -1.00
CA LEU A 148 -3.91 -5.14 -1.26
C LEU A 148 -2.85 -5.50 -2.32
N ASN A 149 -2.39 -6.74 -2.37
CA ASN A 149 -1.38 -7.18 -3.32
C ASN A 149 -1.97 -7.28 -4.73
N LEU A 150 -3.22 -7.74 -4.85
CA LEU A 150 -3.93 -7.75 -6.13
C LEU A 150 -4.27 -6.32 -6.61
N LEU A 151 -4.60 -5.39 -5.70
CA LEU A 151 -4.76 -3.97 -6.04
C LEU A 151 -3.44 -3.36 -6.54
N LYS A 152 -2.31 -3.65 -5.89
CA LYS A 152 -0.97 -3.21 -6.32
C LYS A 152 -0.60 -3.79 -7.68
N LEU A 153 -0.84 -5.09 -7.89
CA LEU A 153 -0.66 -5.73 -9.19
C LEU A 153 -1.55 -5.09 -10.27
N PHE A 154 -2.82 -4.82 -9.94
CA PHE A 154 -3.74 -4.15 -10.85
C PHE A 154 -3.18 -2.80 -11.31
N TYR A 155 -2.69 -1.98 -10.38
CA TYR A 155 -2.00 -0.73 -10.69
C TYR A 155 -0.83 -0.94 -11.70
N ASP A 156 -0.02 -1.98 -11.49
CA ASP A 156 1.10 -2.28 -12.39
C ASP A 156 0.64 -2.68 -13.79
N VAL A 157 -0.46 -3.42 -13.95
CA VAL A 157 -0.93 -3.86 -15.27
C VAL A 157 -1.75 -2.79 -16.01
N MET A 158 -2.22 -1.72 -15.37
CA MET A 158 -3.16 -0.77 -15.99
C MET A 158 -2.76 -0.28 -17.40
N PRO A 159 -1.50 0.10 -17.68
CA PRO A 159 -1.12 0.64 -18.99
C PRO A 159 -1.28 -0.35 -20.15
N ILE A 160 -1.29 -1.67 -19.89
CA ILE A 160 -1.43 -2.70 -20.93
C ILE A 160 -2.87 -3.20 -21.10
N LEU A 161 -3.80 -2.78 -20.22
CA LEU A 161 -5.18 -3.22 -20.25
C LEU A 161 -6.04 -2.37 -21.19
N SER A 162 -7.12 -2.95 -21.71
CA SER A 162 -8.09 -2.23 -22.54
C SER A 162 -8.97 -1.29 -21.69
N MET A 163 -9.44 -0.18 -22.28
CA MET A 163 -10.33 0.76 -21.57
C MET A 163 -11.62 0.13 -21.03
N PRO A 164 -12.32 -0.77 -21.77
CA PRO A 164 -13.48 -1.47 -21.22
C PRO A 164 -13.15 -2.29 -19.97
N TYR A 165 -12.02 -3.00 -19.97
CA TYR A 165 -11.58 -3.80 -18.82
C TYR A 165 -11.22 -2.92 -17.63
N LEU A 166 -10.43 -1.87 -17.85
CA LEU A 166 -10.08 -0.90 -16.81
C LEU A 166 -11.33 -0.29 -16.17
N SER A 167 -12.29 0.13 -16.99
CA SER A 167 -13.52 0.76 -16.50
C SER A 167 -14.38 -0.21 -15.68
N ALA A 168 -14.44 -1.49 -16.07
CA ALA A 168 -15.14 -2.52 -15.30
C ALA A 168 -14.50 -2.71 -13.91
N ARG A 169 -13.17 -2.84 -13.85
CA ARG A 169 -12.43 -3.00 -12.59
C ARG A 169 -12.49 -1.77 -11.69
N ILE A 170 -12.43 -0.57 -12.27
CA ILE A 170 -12.64 0.68 -11.52
C ILE A 170 -14.05 0.74 -10.92
N LYS A 171 -15.07 0.30 -11.66
CA LYS A 171 -16.44 0.27 -11.14
C LYS A 171 -16.58 -0.68 -9.94
N GLU A 172 -15.88 -1.82 -9.95
CA GLU A 172 -15.83 -2.74 -8.80
C GLU A 172 -15.20 -2.07 -7.57
N ILE A 173 -14.07 -1.38 -7.75
CA ILE A 173 -13.41 -0.60 -6.69
C ILE A 173 -14.35 0.47 -6.12
N LEU A 174 -14.97 1.28 -6.98
CA LEU A 174 -15.87 2.35 -6.55
C LEU A 174 -17.09 1.79 -5.81
N THR A 175 -17.62 0.65 -6.25
CA THR A 175 -18.76 -0.03 -5.59
C THR A 175 -18.37 -0.50 -4.19
N GLU A 176 -17.16 -1.06 -4.03
CA GLU A 176 -16.69 -1.55 -2.74
C GLU A 176 -16.36 -0.40 -1.78
N TYR A 177 -15.75 0.70 -2.24
CA TYR A 177 -15.13 1.67 -1.34
C TYR A 177 -15.84 3.03 -1.20
N SER A 178 -16.74 3.39 -2.11
CA SER A 178 -17.44 4.67 -2.04
C SER A 178 -18.36 4.76 -0.82
N GLY A 179 -18.38 5.91 -0.16
CA GLY A 179 -19.19 6.18 1.04
C GLY A 179 -18.54 5.77 2.37
N ARG A 180 -17.38 5.12 2.34
CA ARG A 180 -16.61 4.74 3.54
C ARG A 180 -15.14 5.13 3.47
N GLU A 181 -14.82 6.13 2.67
CA GLU A 181 -13.45 6.52 2.29
C GLU A 181 -12.56 6.84 3.51
N LYS A 182 -13.15 7.39 4.57
CA LYS A 182 -12.44 7.75 5.81
C LYS A 182 -12.16 6.55 6.72
N GLN A 183 -12.91 5.46 6.56
CA GLN A 183 -12.78 4.23 7.35
C GLN A 183 -11.86 3.20 6.70
N ILE A 184 -11.44 3.44 5.45
CA ILE A 184 -10.48 2.59 4.74
C ILE A 184 -9.13 2.68 5.45
N ASP A 185 -8.43 1.55 5.57
CA ASP A 185 -7.05 1.50 6.06
C ASP A 185 -6.12 2.46 5.27
N PRO A 186 -5.19 3.20 5.91
CA PRO A 186 -4.35 4.19 5.23
C PRO A 186 -3.49 3.64 4.08
N GLU A 187 -3.11 2.36 4.09
CA GLU A 187 -2.39 1.73 2.98
C GLU A 187 -3.33 1.48 1.81
N TYR A 188 -4.53 0.98 2.06
CA TYR A 188 -5.57 0.86 1.03
C TYR A 188 -5.94 2.22 0.44
N GLN A 189 -6.12 3.28 1.25
CA GLN A 189 -6.40 4.63 0.75
C GLN A 189 -5.33 5.10 -0.24
N TYR A 190 -4.06 4.84 0.07
CA TYR A 190 -2.93 5.20 -0.78
C TYR A 190 -2.97 4.43 -2.11
N VAL A 191 -3.10 3.10 -2.07
CA VAL A 191 -3.15 2.26 -3.29
C VAL A 191 -4.36 2.59 -4.15
N LEU A 192 -5.54 2.75 -3.56
CA LEU A 192 -6.75 3.16 -4.27
C LEU A 192 -6.61 4.55 -4.88
N GLY A 193 -5.92 5.47 -4.20
CA GLY A 193 -5.55 6.77 -4.74
C GLY A 193 -4.61 6.67 -5.93
N MET A 194 -3.57 5.83 -5.87
CA MET A 194 -2.66 5.58 -6.99
C MET A 194 -3.38 4.99 -8.20
N ILE A 195 -4.23 3.99 -7.99
CA ILE A 195 -5.08 3.40 -9.05
C ILE A 195 -5.96 4.47 -9.69
N SER A 196 -6.60 5.31 -8.87
CA SER A 196 -7.47 6.39 -9.34
C SER A 196 -6.73 7.40 -10.22
N ILE A 197 -5.52 7.80 -9.81
CA ILE A 197 -4.67 8.71 -10.59
C ILE A 197 -4.16 8.05 -11.87
N SER A 198 -3.77 6.77 -11.79
CA SER A 198 -3.33 6.00 -12.96
C SER A 198 -4.47 5.83 -13.97
N TYR A 199 -5.70 5.61 -13.51
CA TYR A 199 -6.87 5.55 -14.38
C TYR A 199 -7.13 6.91 -15.06
N ALA A 200 -7.09 8.01 -14.31
CA ALA A 200 -7.23 9.36 -14.85
C ALA A 200 -6.16 9.67 -15.92
N ARG A 201 -4.94 9.17 -15.76
CA ARG A 201 -3.88 9.21 -16.77
C ARG A 201 -4.28 8.46 -18.03
N GLU A 202 -4.67 7.19 -17.91
CA GLU A 202 -5.07 6.36 -19.06
C GLU A 202 -6.28 6.95 -19.81
N CYS A 203 -7.26 7.49 -19.09
CA CYS A 203 -8.38 8.23 -19.66
C CYS A 203 -7.92 9.42 -20.50
N SER A 204 -7.00 10.22 -19.96
CA SER A 204 -6.46 11.42 -20.62
C SER A 204 -5.67 11.05 -21.87
N PHE A 205 -4.81 10.04 -21.78
CA PHE A 205 -3.96 9.58 -22.89
C PHE A 205 -4.79 9.01 -24.04
N ARG A 206 -5.87 8.27 -23.72
CA ARG A 206 -6.70 7.57 -24.72
C ARG A 206 -7.93 8.38 -25.17
N GLY A 207 -8.17 9.55 -24.58
CA GLY A 207 -9.33 10.39 -24.86
C GLY A 207 -10.67 9.78 -24.43
N ASP A 208 -10.67 8.89 -23.43
CA ASP A 208 -11.84 8.16 -22.95
C ASP A 208 -12.04 8.43 -21.46
N TYR A 209 -12.91 9.41 -21.16
CA TYR A 209 -13.07 10.01 -19.83
C TYR A 209 -14.18 9.37 -18.98
N ARG A 210 -14.60 8.13 -19.30
CA ARG A 210 -15.61 7.41 -18.51
C ARG A 210 -15.15 7.25 -17.06
N LEU A 211 -16.10 7.31 -16.12
CA LEU A 211 -15.88 7.17 -14.67
C LEU A 211 -14.94 8.19 -14.01
N MET A 212 -14.41 9.18 -14.76
CA MET A 212 -13.42 10.12 -14.25
C MET A 212 -14.02 11.07 -13.18
N GLU A 213 -15.28 11.48 -13.36
CA GLU A 213 -16.00 12.29 -12.38
C GLU A 213 -16.21 11.51 -11.07
N GLU A 214 -16.65 10.26 -11.14
CA GLU A 214 -16.86 9.39 -9.99
C GLU A 214 -15.54 9.12 -9.25
N ILE A 215 -14.45 8.94 -9.98
CA ILE A 215 -13.10 8.83 -9.43
C ILE A 215 -12.70 10.11 -8.70
N PHE A 216 -12.99 11.29 -9.24
CA PHE A 216 -12.68 12.55 -8.55
C PHE A 216 -13.55 12.78 -7.32
N ILE A 217 -14.82 12.37 -7.35
CA ILE A 217 -15.69 12.39 -6.17
C ILE A 217 -15.13 11.47 -5.07
N PHE A 218 -14.68 10.28 -5.44
CA PHE A 218 -14.03 9.35 -4.51
C PHE A 218 -12.74 9.94 -3.95
N LEU A 219 -11.86 10.44 -4.82
CA LEU A 219 -10.60 11.06 -4.43
C LEU A 219 -10.82 12.24 -3.48
N ASP A 220 -11.76 13.15 -3.72
CA ASP A 220 -11.99 14.31 -2.84
C ASP A 220 -12.40 13.90 -1.42
N LYS A 221 -13.12 12.78 -1.28
CA LYS A 221 -13.56 12.22 0.02
C LYS A 221 -12.46 11.52 0.81
N LEU A 222 -11.36 11.09 0.17
CA LEU A 222 -10.21 10.54 0.89
C LEU A 222 -9.61 11.58 1.86
N PRO A 223 -9.07 11.17 3.02
CA PRO A 223 -8.45 12.07 3.99
C PRO A 223 -7.35 12.97 3.39
N ARG A 224 -7.13 14.13 4.01
CA ARG A 224 -6.02 15.04 3.67
C ARG A 224 -4.85 14.80 4.62
N THR A 225 -4.17 13.67 4.42
CA THR A 225 -2.97 13.31 5.19
C THR A 225 -1.70 13.57 4.37
N PRO A 226 -0.53 13.73 5.00
CA PRO A 226 0.74 13.85 4.28
C PRO A 226 0.99 12.70 3.29
N LYS A 227 0.61 11.46 3.65
CA LYS A 227 0.73 10.27 2.80
C LYS A 227 -0.01 10.41 1.46
N LEU A 228 -1.11 11.18 1.43
CA LEU A 228 -1.96 11.36 0.25
C LEU A 228 -1.68 12.67 -0.50
N PHE A 229 -0.67 13.46 -0.09
CA PHE A 229 -0.42 14.79 -0.66
C PHE A 229 -0.20 14.75 -2.18
N LEU A 230 0.64 13.84 -2.67
CA LEU A 230 0.93 13.72 -4.11
C LEU A 230 -0.32 13.31 -4.90
N ILE A 231 -1.10 12.36 -4.38
CA ILE A 231 -2.37 11.93 -4.97
C ILE A 231 -3.32 13.13 -5.11
N LYS A 232 -3.47 13.95 -4.07
CA LYS A 232 -4.31 15.16 -4.10
C LYS A 232 -3.80 16.20 -5.09
N LEU A 233 -2.48 16.36 -5.21
CA LEU A 233 -1.90 17.28 -6.18
C LEU A 233 -2.18 16.82 -7.62
N LEU A 234 -2.00 15.52 -7.90
CA LEU A 234 -2.27 14.92 -9.21
C LEU A 234 -3.78 14.89 -9.54
N GLU A 235 -4.65 14.71 -8.54
CA GLU A 235 -6.10 14.87 -8.71
C GLU A 235 -6.42 16.26 -9.29
N LYS A 236 -5.85 17.32 -8.70
CA LYS A 236 -6.06 18.69 -9.22
C LYS A 236 -5.48 18.89 -10.61
N TYR A 237 -4.43 18.17 -10.99
CA TYR A 237 -3.90 18.19 -12.35
C TYR A 237 -4.89 17.57 -13.34
N TYR A 238 -5.36 16.35 -13.08
CA TYR A 238 -6.28 15.67 -13.99
C TYR A 238 -7.67 16.29 -14.03
N VAL A 239 -8.14 16.91 -12.94
CA VAL A 239 -9.34 17.78 -12.98
C VAL A 239 -9.12 18.96 -13.93
N ALA A 240 -7.93 19.58 -13.94
CA ALA A 240 -7.62 20.66 -14.88
C ALA A 240 -7.55 20.17 -16.33
N ILE A 241 -7.05 18.96 -16.58
CA ILE A 241 -7.08 18.33 -17.90
C ILE A 241 -8.51 18.13 -18.39
N LEU A 242 -9.38 17.52 -17.56
CA LEU A 242 -10.79 17.27 -17.88
C LEU A 242 -11.54 18.58 -18.19
N LEU A 243 -11.25 19.65 -17.45
CA LEU A 243 -11.86 20.97 -17.63
C LEU A 243 -11.15 21.84 -18.69
N HIS A 244 -10.14 21.31 -19.39
CA HIS A 244 -9.32 22.03 -20.35
C HIS A 244 -8.64 23.31 -19.80
N ASP A 245 -8.40 23.38 -18.49
CA ASP A 245 -7.70 24.46 -17.82
C ASP A 245 -6.18 24.31 -17.95
N LYS A 246 -5.67 24.72 -19.11
CA LYS A 246 -4.23 24.67 -19.44
C LYS A 246 -3.36 25.50 -18.49
N ALA A 247 -3.89 26.56 -17.90
CA ALA A 247 -3.11 27.40 -17.00
C ALA A 247 -2.82 26.65 -15.69
N LYS A 248 -3.85 26.01 -15.14
CA LYS A 248 -3.75 25.23 -13.91
C LYS A 248 -2.94 23.95 -14.08
N SER A 249 -3.14 23.20 -15.17
CA SER A 249 -2.34 21.98 -15.42
C SER A 249 -0.84 22.30 -15.55
N LYS A 250 -0.48 23.34 -16.31
CA LYS A 250 0.91 23.82 -16.42
C LYS A 250 1.47 24.31 -15.08
N HIS A 251 0.65 24.98 -14.28
CA HIS A 251 1.08 25.46 -12.96
C HIS A 251 1.44 24.28 -12.04
N ILE A 252 0.63 23.23 -12.01
CA ILE A 252 0.87 22.04 -11.19
C ILE A 252 2.11 21.28 -11.66
N SER A 253 2.29 21.10 -12.98
CA SER A 253 3.53 20.52 -13.54
C SER A 253 4.77 21.32 -13.11
N LYS A 254 4.70 22.66 -13.16
CA LYS A 254 5.80 23.52 -12.69
C LYS A 254 6.10 23.34 -11.21
N ILE A 255 5.08 23.14 -10.36
CA ILE A 255 5.28 22.83 -8.94
C ILE A 255 6.04 21.51 -8.78
N LEU A 256 5.60 20.44 -9.46
CA LEU A 256 6.26 19.14 -9.41
C LEU A 256 7.75 19.25 -9.80
N ARG A 257 8.05 19.96 -10.90
CA ARG A 257 9.42 20.19 -11.36
C ARG A 257 10.27 20.95 -10.33
N LYS A 258 9.69 21.94 -9.64
CA LYS A 258 10.40 22.70 -8.58
C LYS A 258 10.69 21.86 -7.34
N LEU A 259 9.85 20.86 -7.05
CA LEU A 259 10.00 19.98 -5.90
C LEU A 259 10.92 18.78 -6.16
N GLY A 260 11.52 18.66 -7.35
CA GLY A 260 12.38 17.53 -7.71
C GLY A 260 11.64 16.32 -8.29
N TYR A 261 10.36 16.48 -8.65
CA TYR A 261 9.56 15.44 -9.30
C TYR A 261 9.49 15.61 -10.82
N GLN A 262 10.62 15.89 -11.47
CA GLN A 262 10.65 16.18 -12.91
C GLN A 262 10.12 15.01 -13.76
N LYS A 263 10.35 13.77 -13.32
CA LYS A 263 9.89 12.58 -14.03
C LYS A 263 8.38 12.47 -14.01
N ILE A 264 7.77 12.55 -12.82
CA ILE A 264 6.31 12.58 -12.66
C ILE A 264 5.71 13.70 -13.51
N ALA A 265 6.33 14.90 -13.50
CA ALA A 265 5.85 16.01 -14.31
C ALA A 265 5.90 15.73 -15.82
N THR A 266 6.90 15.00 -16.30
CA THR A 266 6.99 14.58 -17.71
C THR A 266 5.99 13.47 -18.04
N ASP A 267 5.82 12.49 -17.16
CA ASP A 267 4.95 11.33 -17.38
C ASP A 267 3.45 11.67 -17.45
N ILE A 268 3.04 12.77 -16.82
CA ILE A 268 1.66 13.27 -16.83
C ILE A 268 1.35 14.26 -17.96
N GLU A 269 2.38 14.73 -18.69
CA GLU A 269 2.25 15.70 -19.80
C GLU A 269 2.10 15.04 -21.18
N VAL A 270 2.14 13.71 -21.24
CA VAL A 270 1.97 12.88 -22.44
C VAL A 270 0.52 12.90 -22.93
#